data_AF-A0A6M0K4I7-F1
#
_entry.id   AF-A0A6M0K4I7-F1
#
_cell.length_a   1.000
_cell.length_b   1.000
_cell.length_c   1.000
_cell.angle_alpha   90.00
_cell.angle_beta   90.00
_cell.angle_gamma   90.00
#
_symmetry.space_group_name_H-M   'P 1'
#
loop_
_entity.id
_entity.type
_entity.pdbx_description
1 polymer ?
#
loop_
_entity_poly.entity_id
_entity_poly.type
_entity_poly.pdbx_seq_one_letter_code
_entity_poly.pdbx_strand_id
1 'polypeptide(L)'
;MTFKPLLKQASGPALGILCFGLVCSAQALSLQVESGEITGVRGIEIQGELYDLTFTDGSFNGIYSADDDGYGQLARGAANALLAASDSGAIGAAANWKEGLKLRGCAASESCTILIPEHSAGAAPSADTTFAVEVIYAQGQFRSVTAKLWPFHAGTDTKHMPDMMYAVLAPAR
;
A
#
# COMPACT_ATOMS: atom_id res chain seq x y z
N MET A 1 -7.77 -16.14 -77.41
CA MET A 1 -7.85 -17.46 -76.76
C MET A 1 -6.89 -17.36 -75.57
N THR A 2 -7.26 -17.42 -74.30
CA THR A 2 -8.08 -18.43 -73.62
C THR A 2 -8.28 -17.97 -72.17
N PHE A 3 -9.55 -17.96 -71.74
CA PHE A 3 -10.13 -18.20 -70.42
C PHE A 3 -9.71 -17.42 -69.15
N LYS A 4 -10.70 -16.68 -68.61
CA LYS A 4 -10.90 -16.43 -67.17
C LYS A 4 -11.02 -17.76 -66.41
N PRO A 5 -10.66 -17.75 -65.11
CA PRO A 5 -11.46 -18.44 -64.11
C PRO A 5 -12.03 -17.45 -63.10
N LEU A 6 -13.33 -17.59 -62.86
CA LEU A 6 -14.03 -17.12 -61.66
C LEU A 6 -13.49 -17.87 -60.45
N LEU A 7 -13.18 -17.15 -59.38
CA LEU A 7 -13.26 -17.67 -58.02
C LEU A 7 -14.14 -16.73 -57.20
N LYS A 8 -15.44 -17.09 -57.16
CA LYS A 8 -16.31 -16.75 -56.05
C LYS A 8 -15.68 -17.35 -54.80
N GLN A 9 -15.33 -16.53 -53.81
CA GLN A 9 -15.04 -17.03 -52.47
C GLN A 9 -16.05 -16.44 -51.51
N ALA A 10 -16.74 -17.36 -50.85
CA ALA A 10 -17.96 -17.16 -50.10
C ALA A 10 -17.71 -16.34 -48.83
N SER A 11 -18.63 -15.41 -48.61
CA SER A 11 -18.96 -14.81 -47.33
C SER A 11 -19.44 -15.88 -46.34
N GLY A 12 -18.69 -16.10 -45.27
CA GLY A 12 -19.04 -16.95 -44.11
C GLY A 12 -18.11 -16.59 -42.94
N PRO A 13 -18.60 -16.60 -41.68
CA PRO A 13 -18.25 -15.60 -40.68
C PRO A 13 -16.85 -15.80 -40.11
N ALA A 14 -16.07 -14.72 -40.06
CA ALA A 14 -14.94 -14.65 -39.16
C ALA A 14 -15.49 -14.69 -37.73
N LEU A 15 -15.33 -15.84 -37.06
CA LEU A 15 -15.43 -15.94 -35.62
C LEU A 15 -14.33 -15.05 -35.03
N GLY A 16 -14.62 -13.77 -34.87
CA GLY A 16 -13.87 -12.89 -34.01
C GLY A 16 -14.06 -13.40 -32.60
N ILE A 17 -13.13 -14.22 -32.13
CA ILE A 17 -12.97 -14.48 -30.70
C ILE A 17 -12.60 -13.12 -30.11
N LEU A 18 -13.61 -12.38 -29.64
CA LEU A 18 -13.41 -11.31 -28.70
C LEU A 18 -12.81 -11.98 -27.47
N CYS A 19 -11.48 -11.96 -27.38
CA CYS A 19 -10.82 -11.99 -26.10
C CYS A 19 -11.37 -10.78 -25.35
N PHE A 20 -12.40 -10.99 -24.52
CA PHE A 20 -12.64 -10.16 -23.36
C PHE A 20 -11.36 -10.30 -22.53
N GLY A 21 -10.39 -9.45 -22.81
CA GLY A 21 -9.33 -9.17 -21.87
C GLY A 21 -10.06 -8.86 -20.58
N LEU A 22 -9.91 -9.73 -19.57
CA LEU A 22 -10.14 -9.31 -18.21
C LEU A 22 -9.28 -8.07 -18.06
N VAL A 23 -9.92 -6.91 -18.15
CA VAL A 23 -9.36 -5.68 -17.64
C VAL A 23 -9.36 -5.94 -16.15
N CYS A 24 -8.29 -6.59 -15.67
CA CYS A 24 -7.98 -6.66 -14.26
C CYS A 24 -7.88 -5.20 -13.87
N SER A 25 -8.98 -4.68 -13.32
CA SER A 25 -9.05 -3.30 -12.89
C SER A 25 -8.13 -3.28 -11.70
N ALA A 26 -6.84 -3.00 -11.94
CA ALA A 26 -5.89 -2.73 -10.88
C ALA A 26 -6.53 -1.59 -10.10
N GLN A 27 -7.12 -1.92 -8.95
CA GLN A 27 -7.76 -0.93 -8.12
C GLN A 27 -6.63 -0.02 -7.67
N ALA A 28 -6.67 1.21 -8.17
CA ALA A 28 -5.66 2.21 -7.84
C ALA A 28 -5.73 2.47 -6.33
N LEU A 29 -4.61 2.30 -5.65
CA LEU A 29 -4.51 2.68 -4.24
C LEU A 29 -4.78 4.17 -4.12
N SER A 30 -5.51 4.60 -3.11
CA SER A 30 -5.81 6.02 -2.94
C SER A 30 -5.13 6.57 -1.69
N LEU A 31 -4.36 7.65 -1.83
CA LEU A 31 -3.85 8.37 -0.67
C LEU A 31 -5.00 9.00 0.11
N GLN A 32 -4.97 8.88 1.42
CA GLN A 32 -5.85 9.63 2.30
C GLN A 32 -5.13 10.92 2.70
N VAL A 33 -5.75 12.07 2.43
CA VAL A 33 -5.18 13.38 2.74
C VAL A 33 -6.18 14.21 3.52
N GLU A 34 -5.76 14.65 4.70
CA GLU A 34 -6.56 15.48 5.60
C GLU A 34 -5.70 16.65 6.09
N SER A 35 -6.25 17.87 6.06
CA SER A 35 -5.54 19.09 6.48
C SER A 35 -4.19 19.30 5.79
N GLY A 36 -4.01 18.78 4.58
CA GLY A 36 -2.76 18.91 3.82
C GLY A 36 -1.65 17.96 4.25
N GLU A 37 -1.98 16.88 4.96
CA GLU A 37 -1.04 15.81 5.32
C GLU A 37 -1.61 14.45 4.88
N ILE A 38 -0.73 13.53 4.52
CA ILE A 38 -1.11 12.16 4.17
C ILE A 38 -1.35 11.38 5.47
N THR A 39 -2.54 10.84 5.62
CA THR A 39 -2.97 10.12 6.84
C THR A 39 -3.04 8.61 6.64
N GLY A 40 -2.93 8.12 5.41
CA GLY A 40 -3.05 6.70 5.12
C GLY A 40 -3.18 6.41 3.64
N VAL A 41 -3.50 5.15 3.34
CA VAL A 41 -3.75 4.63 2.00
C VAL A 41 -4.99 3.73 2.06
N ARG A 42 -5.86 3.80 1.04
CA ARG A 42 -7.03 2.94 0.90
C ARG A 42 -6.90 1.96 -0.25
N GLY A 43 -7.65 0.87 -0.13
CA GLY A 43 -7.84 -0.10 -1.22
C GLY A 43 -6.62 -1.00 -1.42
N ILE A 44 -5.84 -1.24 -0.37
CA ILE A 44 -4.70 -2.15 -0.41
C ILE A 44 -5.22 -3.57 -0.55
N GLU A 45 -5.10 -4.14 -1.75
CA GLU A 45 -5.47 -5.53 -1.99
C GLU A 45 -4.36 -6.48 -1.52
N ILE A 46 -4.71 -7.39 -0.61
CA ILE A 46 -3.81 -8.43 -0.09
C ILE A 46 -4.54 -9.75 -0.20
N GLN A 47 -4.06 -10.64 -1.08
CA GLN A 47 -4.66 -11.97 -1.30
C GLN A 47 -6.15 -11.94 -1.67
N GLY A 48 -6.59 -10.92 -2.42
CA GLY A 48 -7.98 -10.76 -2.88
C GLY A 48 -8.90 -10.03 -1.89
N GLU A 49 -8.41 -9.65 -0.71
CA GLU A 49 -9.15 -8.88 0.29
C GLU A 49 -8.63 -7.43 0.34
N LEU A 50 -9.52 -6.47 0.60
CA LEU A 50 -9.18 -5.04 0.64
C LEU A 50 -8.94 -4.57 2.08
N TYR A 51 -7.86 -3.81 2.23
CA TYR A 51 -7.45 -3.21 3.49
C TYR A 51 -7.20 -1.70 3.35
N ASP A 52 -7.38 -1.00 4.44
CA ASP A 52 -6.96 0.38 4.61
C ASP A 52 -5.78 0.44 5.59
N LEU A 53 -4.79 1.27 5.26
CA LEU A 53 -3.62 1.51 6.09
C LEU A 53 -3.68 2.94 6.62
N THR A 54 -3.64 3.09 7.93
CA THR A 54 -3.66 4.39 8.62
C THR A 54 -2.29 4.68 9.20
N PHE A 55 -1.78 5.89 8.98
CA PHE A 55 -0.51 6.36 9.54
C PHE A 55 -0.74 7.08 10.87
N THR A 56 0.14 6.80 11.82
CA THR A 56 -0.04 7.18 13.23
C THR A 56 1.19 7.93 13.70
N ASP A 57 1.03 8.94 14.56
CA ASP A 57 2.05 9.94 14.90
C ASP A 57 3.17 9.44 15.84
N GLY A 58 3.56 8.19 15.66
CA GLY A 58 4.54 7.50 16.49
C GLY A 58 3.95 6.90 17.77
N SER A 59 2.74 7.29 18.17
CA SER A 59 2.07 6.78 19.37
C SER A 59 1.45 5.38 19.18
N PHE A 60 2.25 4.36 18.90
CA PHE A 60 1.77 2.97 18.83
C PHE A 60 0.95 2.58 20.07
N ASN A 61 1.46 2.94 21.24
CA ASN A 61 0.81 2.76 22.54
C ASN A 61 -0.38 3.69 22.81
N GLY A 62 -0.75 4.57 21.88
CA GLY A 62 -1.97 5.37 21.98
C GLY A 62 -3.21 4.67 21.41
N ILE A 63 -3.03 3.71 20.49
CA ILE A 63 -4.09 3.27 19.58
C ILE A 63 -4.07 1.78 19.23
N TYR A 64 -2.98 1.05 19.50
CA TYR A 64 -2.85 -0.34 19.08
C TYR A 64 -3.76 -1.29 19.86
N SER A 65 -4.51 -2.14 19.16
CA SER A 65 -5.43 -3.10 19.77
C SER A 65 -4.73 -4.40 20.16
N ALA A 66 -5.14 -5.01 21.27
CA ALA A 66 -4.65 -6.31 21.71
C ALA A 66 -4.98 -7.44 20.72
N ASP A 67 -6.05 -7.27 19.96
CA ASP A 67 -6.59 -8.31 19.08
C ASP A 67 -5.69 -8.54 17.85
N ASP A 68 -4.73 -7.65 17.60
CA ASP A 68 -3.99 -7.63 16.35
C ASP A 68 -2.69 -8.44 16.38
N ASP A 69 -2.09 -8.80 17.55
CA ASP A 69 -0.85 -9.59 17.76
C ASP A 69 0.31 -9.39 16.72
N GLY A 70 0.27 -8.28 15.98
CA GLY A 70 0.99 -8.09 14.72
C GLY A 70 0.27 -8.70 13.50
N TYR A 71 0.36 -8.01 12.37
CA TYR A 71 -0.40 -8.38 11.16
C TYR A 71 0.16 -9.60 10.41
N GLY A 72 1.25 -10.22 10.90
CA GLY A 72 1.90 -11.36 10.26
C GLY A 72 2.17 -11.12 8.77
N GLN A 73 1.80 -12.09 7.92
CA GLN A 73 2.01 -11.98 6.47
C GLN A 73 1.27 -10.80 5.81
N LEU A 74 0.22 -10.26 6.45
CA LEU A 74 -0.48 -9.07 5.92
C LEU A 74 0.42 -7.83 5.96
N ALA A 75 1.35 -7.72 6.94
CA ALA A 75 2.29 -6.61 6.99
C ALA A 75 3.15 -6.54 5.72
N ARG A 76 3.66 -7.69 5.28
CA ARG A 76 4.47 -7.82 4.06
C ARG A 76 3.64 -7.65 2.81
N GLY A 77 2.41 -8.17 2.80
CA GLY A 77 1.45 -7.96 1.72
C GLY A 77 1.16 -6.47 1.49
N ALA A 78 0.88 -5.73 2.57
CA ALA A 78 0.63 -4.30 2.52
C ALA A 78 1.85 -3.53 2.00
N ALA A 79 3.05 -3.82 2.50
CA ALA A 79 4.28 -3.20 2.02
C ALA A 79 4.49 -3.45 0.52
N ASN A 80 4.38 -4.70 0.06
CA ASN A 80 4.56 -5.05 -1.35
C ASN A 80 3.53 -4.35 -2.26
N ALA A 81 2.27 -4.24 -1.82
CA ALA A 81 1.24 -3.54 -2.56
C ALA A 81 1.54 -2.04 -2.69
N LEU A 82 2.00 -1.39 -1.61
CA LEU A 82 2.42 0.02 -1.63
C LEU A 82 3.58 0.26 -2.61
N LEU A 83 4.59 -0.62 -2.58
CA LEU A 83 5.76 -0.54 -3.47
C LEU A 83 5.35 -0.71 -4.92
N ALA A 84 4.57 -1.76 -5.22
CA ALA A 84 4.11 -2.04 -6.58
C ALA A 84 3.23 -0.89 -7.12
N ALA A 85 2.37 -0.32 -6.30
CA ALA A 85 1.55 0.82 -6.69
C ALA A 85 2.40 2.09 -6.90
N SER A 86 3.42 2.32 -6.07
CA SER A 86 4.35 3.43 -6.22
C SER A 86 5.17 3.31 -7.50
N ASP A 87 5.70 2.12 -7.80
CA ASP A 87 6.51 1.84 -8.99
C ASP A 87 5.71 1.93 -10.29
N SER A 88 4.44 1.50 -10.26
CA SER A 88 3.54 1.55 -11.42
C SER A 88 2.84 2.89 -11.61
N GLY A 89 2.96 3.82 -10.64
CA GLY A 89 2.18 5.05 -10.60
C GLY A 89 0.67 4.82 -10.36
N ALA A 90 0.29 3.64 -9.88
CA ALA A 90 -1.10 3.27 -9.58
C ALA A 90 -1.60 3.82 -8.24
N ILE A 91 -0.80 4.63 -7.55
CA ILE A 91 -1.27 5.43 -6.41
C ILE A 91 -2.02 6.63 -6.95
N GLY A 92 -3.35 6.53 -6.91
CA GLY A 92 -4.25 7.63 -7.19
C GLY A 92 -3.95 8.81 -6.27
N ALA A 93 -3.70 9.96 -6.89
CA ALA A 93 -3.73 11.24 -6.22
C ALA A 93 -5.12 11.43 -5.59
N ALA A 94 -5.18 11.56 -4.26
CA ALA A 94 -6.38 12.08 -3.59
C ALA A 94 -6.86 13.35 -4.31
N ALA A 95 -8.15 13.68 -4.28
CA ALA A 95 -8.67 14.88 -4.95
C ALA A 95 -7.95 16.18 -4.51
N ASN A 96 -7.33 16.17 -3.32
CA ASN A 96 -6.56 17.24 -2.70
C ASN A 96 -5.04 16.97 -2.63
N TRP A 97 -4.55 15.96 -3.35
CA TRP A 97 -3.12 15.64 -3.40
C TRP A 97 -2.32 16.75 -4.09
N LYS A 98 -1.12 17.00 -3.57
CA LYS A 98 -0.13 17.92 -4.12
C LYS A 98 1.25 17.26 -4.01
N GLU A 99 2.17 17.64 -4.88
CA GLU A 99 3.57 17.27 -4.68
C GLU A 99 4.09 17.84 -3.35
N GLY A 100 4.93 17.07 -2.65
CA GLY A 100 5.55 17.49 -1.40
C GLY A 100 4.67 17.40 -0.15
N LEU A 101 3.50 16.74 -0.21
CA LEU A 101 2.77 16.41 1.03
C LEU A 101 3.58 15.43 1.87
N LYS A 102 3.65 15.70 3.17
CA LYS A 102 4.30 14.81 4.15
C LYS A 102 3.28 13.87 4.79
N LEU A 103 3.77 12.80 5.40
CA LEU A 103 2.95 11.95 6.27
C LEU A 103 2.64 12.67 7.58
N ARG A 104 1.39 12.57 8.04
CA ARG A 104 0.96 13.15 9.32
C ARG A 104 1.78 12.56 10.47
N GLY A 105 2.30 13.41 11.35
CA GLY A 105 3.09 12.97 12.49
C GLY A 105 4.57 12.69 12.18
N CYS A 106 4.99 12.78 10.90
CA CYS A 106 6.39 12.75 10.55
C CYS A 106 7.01 14.16 10.62
N ALA A 107 8.16 14.28 11.27
CA ALA A 107 8.86 15.56 11.40
C ALA A 107 9.69 15.89 10.17
N ALA A 108 10.39 14.93 9.58
CA ALA A 108 11.09 15.12 8.31
C ALA A 108 10.11 15.36 7.15
N SER A 109 10.41 16.38 6.35
CA SER A 109 9.70 16.68 5.09
C SER A 109 10.12 15.77 3.94
N GLU A 110 11.36 15.29 3.96
CA GLU A 110 11.99 14.64 2.79
C GLU A 110 11.82 13.12 2.76
N SER A 111 11.74 12.49 3.94
CA SER A 111 11.68 11.05 4.08
C SER A 111 11.06 10.67 5.40
N CYS A 112 10.16 9.69 5.38
CA CYS A 112 9.56 9.12 6.57
C CYS A 112 9.63 7.59 6.54
N THR A 113 10.07 6.99 7.63
CA THR A 113 10.06 5.54 7.79
C THR A 113 8.75 5.11 8.45
N ILE A 114 8.01 4.24 7.76
CA ILE A 114 6.76 3.63 8.20
C ILE A 114 7.05 2.21 8.64
N LEU A 115 6.64 1.88 9.86
CA LEU A 115 6.73 0.55 10.45
C LEU A 115 5.33 -0.09 10.43
N ILE A 116 5.19 -1.20 9.69
CA ILE A 116 3.98 -2.02 9.68
C ILE A 116 4.24 -3.22 10.61
N PRO A 117 3.57 -3.31 11.78
CA PRO A 117 3.79 -4.38 12.76
C PRO A 117 3.56 -5.77 12.14
N GLU A 118 4.59 -6.60 12.08
CA GLU A 118 4.46 -8.00 11.68
C GLU A 118 4.16 -8.87 12.92
N HIS A 119 4.85 -8.60 14.02
CA HIS A 119 4.64 -9.27 15.31
C HIS A 119 4.60 -8.22 16.43
N SER A 120 3.57 -8.29 17.25
CA SER A 120 3.44 -7.47 18.45
C SER A 120 2.90 -8.31 19.61
N ALA A 121 2.94 -7.74 20.81
CA ALA A 121 2.32 -8.34 21.99
C ALA A 121 1.61 -7.26 22.81
N GLY A 122 0.43 -7.60 23.35
CA GLY A 122 -0.33 -6.71 24.22
C GLY A 122 -1.14 -5.64 23.49
N ALA A 123 -1.75 -4.75 24.27
CA ALA A 123 -2.59 -3.65 23.79
C ALA A 123 -2.05 -2.32 24.30
N ALA A 124 -2.40 -1.23 23.63
CA ALA A 124 -2.24 0.10 24.19
C ALA A 124 -2.78 0.17 25.63
N PRO A 125 -2.03 0.77 26.59
CA PRO A 125 -0.81 1.55 26.41
C PRO A 125 0.51 0.80 26.60
N SER A 126 0.47 -0.54 26.61
CA SER A 126 1.61 -1.42 26.84
C SER A 126 1.78 -2.47 25.74
N ALA A 127 1.45 -2.10 24.50
CA ALA A 127 1.71 -2.87 23.31
C ALA A 127 3.17 -2.71 22.90
N ASP A 128 3.78 -3.83 22.55
CA ASP A 128 5.18 -3.92 22.18
C ASP A 128 5.31 -4.49 20.76
N THR A 129 5.90 -3.72 19.83
CA THR A 129 6.27 -4.26 18.52
C THR A 129 7.59 -5.01 18.65
N THR A 130 7.62 -6.27 18.24
CA THR A 130 8.86 -7.08 18.23
C THR A 130 9.49 -7.10 16.84
N PHE A 131 8.66 -7.13 15.79
CA PHE A 131 9.11 -7.11 14.39
C PHE A 131 8.17 -6.25 13.54
N ALA A 132 8.74 -5.45 12.65
CA ALA A 132 8.00 -4.67 11.68
C ALA A 132 8.57 -4.82 10.26
N VAL A 133 7.69 -4.68 9.28
CA VAL A 133 8.07 -4.46 7.89
C VAL A 133 8.26 -2.96 7.69
N GLU A 134 9.40 -2.58 7.12
CA GLU A 134 9.78 -1.19 6.89
C GLU A 134 9.41 -0.73 5.46
N VAL A 135 8.78 0.44 5.38
CA VAL A 135 8.52 1.16 4.13
C VAL A 135 8.97 2.61 4.32
N ILE A 136 9.73 3.17 3.38
CA ILE A 136 10.05 4.60 3.33
C ILE A 136 9.10 5.31 2.40
N TYR A 137 8.53 6.42 2.87
CA TYR A 137 7.91 7.42 2.01
C TYR A 137 8.87 8.58 1.77
N ALA A 138 9.29 8.81 0.54
CA ALA A 138 10.17 9.91 0.17
C ALA A 138 9.84 10.40 -1.25
N GLN A 139 9.87 11.73 -1.45
CA GLN A 139 9.66 12.35 -2.76
C GLN A 139 8.39 11.87 -3.48
N GLY A 140 7.28 11.70 -2.74
CA GLY A 140 6.01 11.27 -3.32
C GLY A 140 5.87 9.76 -3.54
N GLN A 141 6.87 8.96 -3.18
CA GLN A 141 6.93 7.52 -3.49
C GLN A 141 7.15 6.67 -2.25
N PHE A 142 6.58 5.46 -2.27
CA PHE A 142 6.90 4.40 -1.31
C PHE A 142 8.06 3.57 -1.85
N ARG A 143 9.03 3.27 -0.97
CA ARG A 143 10.24 2.51 -1.27
C ARG A 143 10.52 1.56 -0.12
N SER A 144 11.19 0.44 -0.40
CA SER A 144 11.65 -0.47 0.65
C SER A 144 13.15 -0.28 0.85
N VAL A 145 13.60 -0.35 2.09
CA VAL A 145 15.03 -0.29 2.42
C VAL A 145 15.63 -1.68 2.46
N THR A 146 14.90 -2.68 2.95
CA THR A 146 15.41 -4.05 3.07
C THR A 146 14.31 -5.11 2.93
N ALA A 147 14.66 -6.28 2.42
CA ALA A 147 13.76 -7.46 2.41
C ALA A 147 13.62 -8.13 3.80
N LYS A 148 14.46 -7.74 4.77
CA LYS A 148 14.53 -8.34 6.10
C LYS A 148 13.63 -7.58 7.07
N LEU A 149 13.10 -8.30 8.06
CA LEU A 149 12.38 -7.67 9.16
C LEU A 149 13.34 -6.82 9.98
N TRP A 150 12.88 -5.62 10.33
CA TRP A 150 13.64 -4.77 11.22
C TRP A 150 13.40 -5.24 12.66
N PRO A 151 14.45 -5.65 13.40
CA PRO A 151 14.29 -5.96 14.82
C PRO A 151 13.94 -4.66 15.54
N PHE A 152 12.76 -4.61 16.15
CA PHE A 152 12.31 -3.45 16.90
C PHE A 152 12.35 -3.77 18.40
N HIS A 153 12.77 -2.81 19.22
CA HIS A 153 12.77 -3.00 20.67
C HIS A 153 11.44 -2.50 21.25
N ALA A 154 10.74 -3.41 21.92
CA ALA A 154 9.45 -3.23 22.59
C ALA A 154 9.27 -1.89 23.33
N GLY A 155 10.28 -1.46 24.10
CA GLY A 155 10.20 -0.22 24.90
C GLY A 155 10.46 1.10 24.16
N THR A 156 10.64 1.09 22.83
CA THR A 156 10.89 2.32 22.06
C THR A 156 9.59 2.81 21.46
N ASP A 157 8.95 3.77 22.12
CA ASP A 157 7.99 4.65 21.44
C ASP A 157 8.78 5.43 20.37
N THR A 158 8.33 5.41 19.10
CA THR A 158 8.97 6.19 18.03
C THR A 158 8.82 7.69 18.26
N LYS A 159 8.12 8.11 19.32
CA LYS A 159 8.17 9.48 19.86
C LYS A 159 9.57 10.09 19.99
N HIS A 160 10.62 9.28 20.17
CA HIS A 160 12.02 9.75 20.21
C HIS A 160 12.75 9.69 18.86
N MET A 161 12.07 9.21 17.83
CA MET A 161 12.54 9.03 16.47
C MET A 161 11.57 9.72 15.51
N PRO A 162 11.67 11.05 15.37
CA PRO A 162 10.60 11.87 14.81
C PRO A 162 10.37 11.67 13.30
N ASP A 163 11.23 10.90 12.63
CA ASP A 163 11.13 10.52 11.23
C ASP A 163 10.67 9.07 11.04
N MET A 164 10.29 8.40 12.14
CA MET A 164 9.72 7.06 12.19
C MET A 164 8.30 7.09 12.74
N MET A 165 7.43 6.28 12.14
CA MET A 165 6.03 6.20 12.51
C MET A 165 5.48 4.79 12.34
N TYR A 166 4.32 4.51 12.94
CA TYR A 166 3.64 3.23 12.77
C TYR A 166 2.46 3.33 11.83
N ALA A 167 2.12 2.20 11.21
CA ALA A 167 0.91 2.05 10.44
C ALA A 167 -0.01 0.96 11.01
N VAL A 168 -1.30 1.25 11.02
CA VAL A 168 -2.37 0.35 11.44
C VAL A 168 -3.09 -0.14 10.19
N LEU A 169 -3.14 -1.46 10.02
CA LEU A 169 -3.83 -2.11 8.91
C LEU A 169 -5.19 -2.62 9.41
N ALA A 170 -6.26 -2.31 8.68
CA ALA A 170 -7.60 -2.79 8.98
C ALA A 170 -8.34 -3.16 7.70
N PRO A 171 -9.35 -4.05 7.74
CA PRO A 171 -10.22 -4.29 6.60
C PRO A 171 -10.82 -2.98 6.07
N ALA A 172 -10.90 -2.84 4.75
CA ALA A 172 -11.42 -1.64 4.09
C ALA A 172 -12.89 -1.39 4.46
N ARG A 173 -13.27 -0.11 4.58
CA ARG A 173 -14.64 0.34 4.92
C ARG A 173 -15.33 1.07 3.79
#